data_AF-A0A3B8KTM7-F1
#
_entry.id   AF-A0A3B8KTM7-F1
#
_cell.length_a   1.000
_cell.length_b   1.000
_cell.length_c   1.000
_cell.angle_alpha   90.00
_cell.angle_beta   90.00
_cell.angle_gamma   90.00
#
_symmetry.space_group_name_H-M   'P 1'
#
loop_
_entity.id
_entity.type
_entity.pdbx_description
1 polymer ?
#
loop_
_entity_poly.entity_id
_entity_poly.type
_entity_poly.pdbx_seq_one_letter_code
_entity_poly.pdbx_strand_id
1 'polypeptide(L)'
;MEIAAFEKKTVVDLFPTDRLLDVQITVAEADWDKIRNQTRNFYDALQASRKENPVKGPYVYVNASVTIDGIEFPDVGIRKKGFLGSQNSIRPSLKIKLNHVDKKAKLGGQTVLTFNNNNQDTSQMSQ
;
A
#
# COMPACT_ATOMS: atom_id res chain seq x y z
N MET A 1 -25.39 -22.60 -30.98
CA MET A 1 -25.44 -21.13 -30.81
C MET A 1 -24.48 -20.82 -29.68
N GLU A 2 -23.24 -20.50 -30.03
CA GLU A 2 -22.13 -20.34 -29.09
C GLU A 2 -22.10 -18.88 -28.66
N ILE A 3 -22.43 -18.62 -27.39
CA ILE A 3 -22.34 -17.29 -26.82
C ILE A 3 -20.88 -17.12 -26.42
N ALA A 4 -20.10 -16.44 -27.25
CA ALA A 4 -18.75 -16.07 -26.90
C ALA A 4 -18.79 -15.17 -25.66
N ALA A 5 -18.36 -15.70 -24.52
CA ALA A 5 -18.08 -14.91 -23.34
C ALA A 5 -16.92 -13.98 -23.70
N PHE A 6 -17.22 -12.70 -23.88
CA PHE A 6 -16.20 -11.67 -24.06
C PHE A 6 -15.47 -11.50 -22.72
N GLU A 7 -14.41 -12.29 -22.49
CA GLU A 7 -13.47 -12.05 -21.40
C GLU A 7 -12.82 -10.68 -21.67
N LYS A 8 -13.38 -9.63 -21.06
CA LYS A 8 -12.72 -8.33 -21.00
C LYS A 8 -11.51 -8.50 -20.09
N LYS A 9 -10.39 -8.91 -20.69
CA LYS A 9 -9.08 -8.93 -20.03
C LYS A 9 -8.68 -7.47 -19.84
N THR A 10 -9.19 -6.85 -18.77
CA THR A 10 -8.79 -5.51 -18.34
C THR A 10 -7.35 -5.59 -17.87
N VAL A 11 -6.43 -5.48 -18.82
CA VAL A 11 -5.03 -5.19 -18.55
C VAL A 11 -4.99 -3.74 -18.11
N VAL A 12 -5.07 -3.50 -16.79
CA VAL A 12 -4.72 -2.20 -16.24
C VAL A 12 -3.23 -2.01 -16.44
N ASP A 13 -2.87 -0.98 -17.20
CA ASP A 13 -1.52 -0.46 -17.22
C ASP A 13 -1.25 0.23 -15.88
N LEU A 14 -0.32 -0.30 -15.09
CA LEU A 14 0.04 0.23 -13.78
C LEU A 14 0.95 1.47 -13.86
N PHE A 15 1.57 1.72 -15.01
CA PHE A 15 2.52 2.81 -15.17
C PHE A 15 2.26 3.59 -16.46
N PRO A 16 1.03 4.10 -16.64
CA PRO A 16 0.71 4.91 -17.81
C PRO A 16 1.55 6.19 -17.78
N THR A 17 2.01 6.63 -18.96
CA THR A 17 2.87 7.82 -19.10
C THR A 17 2.08 9.11 -19.37
N ASP A 18 0.78 9.00 -19.64
CA ASP A 18 -0.08 10.06 -20.14
C ASP A 18 -1.24 10.42 -19.18
N ARG A 19 -1.40 9.68 -18.09
CA ARG A 19 -2.46 9.90 -17.10
C ARG A 19 -2.05 9.46 -15.70
N LEU A 20 -2.82 9.89 -14.71
CA LEU A 20 -2.74 9.38 -13.36
C LEU A 20 -3.64 8.14 -13.20
N LEU A 21 -3.23 7.22 -12.33
CA LEU A 21 -4.07 6.12 -11.86
C LEU A 21 -5.07 6.62 -10.82
N ASP A 22 -6.34 6.25 -10.95
CA ASP A 22 -7.31 6.43 -9.87
C ASP A 22 -7.23 5.25 -8.91
N VAL A 23 -6.98 5.53 -7.62
CA VAL A 23 -6.86 4.53 -6.57
C VAL A 23 -7.73 4.95 -5.39
N GLN A 24 -8.81 4.20 -5.18
CA GLN A 24 -9.75 4.41 -4.09
C GLN A 24 -9.56 3.32 -3.04
N ILE A 25 -9.29 3.72 -1.79
CA ILE A 25 -9.05 2.79 -0.69
C ILE A 25 -10.18 2.95 0.31
N THR A 26 -10.86 1.85 0.63
CA THR A 26 -11.87 1.82 1.69
C THR A 26 -11.36 0.98 2.85
N VAL A 27 -11.33 1.57 4.04
CA VAL A 27 -10.85 0.94 5.28
C VAL A 27 -11.76 1.36 6.43
N ALA A 28 -11.93 0.48 7.42
CA ALA A 28 -12.66 0.83 8.63
C ALA A 28 -11.97 1.98 9.37
N GLU A 29 -12.75 2.91 9.93
CA GLU A 29 -12.23 4.10 10.62
C GLU A 29 -11.25 3.75 11.74
N ALA A 30 -11.58 2.78 12.59
CA ALA A 30 -10.71 2.33 13.67
C ALA A 30 -9.37 1.75 13.15
N ASP A 31 -9.40 1.06 12.01
CA ASP A 31 -8.19 0.52 11.38
C ASP A 31 -7.35 1.63 10.72
N TRP A 32 -8.00 2.63 10.13
CA TRP A 32 -7.33 3.82 9.63
C TRP A 32 -6.63 4.57 10.75
N ASP A 33 -7.33 4.84 11.86
CA ASP A 33 -6.79 5.49 13.05
C ASP A 33 -5.62 4.72 13.66
N LYS A 34 -5.72 3.39 13.68
CA LYS A 34 -4.63 2.52 14.10
C LYS A 34 -3.42 2.70 13.21
N ILE A 35 -3.53 2.55 11.89
CA ILE A 35 -2.34 2.57 11.02
C ILE A 35 -1.72 3.97 10.91
N ARG A 36 -2.51 5.05 10.90
CA ARG A 36 -1.97 6.42 10.76
C ARG A 36 -1.13 6.83 11.98
N ASN A 37 -1.52 6.36 13.17
CA ASN A 37 -0.86 6.68 14.44
C ASN A 37 0.25 5.69 14.84
N GLN A 38 0.46 4.60 14.10
CA GLN A 38 1.63 3.74 14.31
C GLN A 38 2.93 4.52 14.08
N THR A 39 3.86 4.43 15.03
CA THR A 39 5.17 5.06 14.95
C THR A 39 6.31 4.10 15.30
N ARG A 40 7.49 4.43 14.77
CA ARG A 40 8.79 3.91 15.15
C ARG A 40 9.56 5.07 15.80
N ASN A 41 10.02 4.87 17.02
CA ASN A 41 10.86 5.83 17.71
C ASN A 41 12.36 5.59 17.42
N PHE A 42 13.20 6.57 17.76
CA PHE A 42 14.65 6.51 17.56
C PHE A 42 15.33 5.39 18.35
N TYR A 43 14.89 5.16 19.58
CA TYR A 43 15.48 4.17 20.48
C TYR A 43 15.36 2.77 19.89
N ASP A 44 14.14 2.35 19.54
CA ASP A 44 13.88 1.04 18.91
C ASP A 44 14.55 0.92 17.54
N ALA A 45 14.63 2.02 16.80
CA ALA A 45 15.19 2.03 15.45
C ALA A 45 16.72 1.88 15.40
N LEU A 46 17.43 2.48 16.36
CA LEU A 46 18.88 2.67 16.33
C LEU A 46 19.65 1.97 17.45
N GLN A 47 18.97 1.23 18.34
CA GLN A 47 19.61 0.45 19.40
C GLN A 47 20.60 -0.60 18.87
N ALA A 48 21.68 -0.86 19.64
CA ALA A 48 22.76 -1.74 19.25
C ALA A 48 22.33 -3.20 18.99
N SER A 49 21.30 -3.68 19.69
CA SER A 49 20.77 -5.05 19.58
C SER A 49 20.28 -5.43 18.16
N ARG A 50 20.01 -4.44 17.30
CA ARG A 50 19.68 -4.64 15.88
C ARG A 50 20.79 -5.34 15.07
N LYS A 51 22.02 -5.36 15.59
CA LYS A 51 23.14 -6.09 14.98
C LYS A 51 23.01 -7.60 15.14
N GLU A 52 22.34 -8.03 16.21
CA GLU A 52 22.24 -9.45 16.59
C GLU A 52 20.96 -10.09 16.05
N ASN A 53 19.86 -9.34 16.00
CA ASN A 53 18.57 -9.86 15.56
C ASN A 53 17.74 -8.81 14.78
N PRO A 54 16.87 -9.24 13.86
CA PRO A 54 15.92 -8.34 13.21
C PRO A 54 15.01 -7.65 14.22
N VAL A 55 14.92 -6.32 14.16
CA VAL A 55 13.98 -5.56 15.00
C VAL A 55 12.58 -5.64 14.40
N LYS A 56 11.61 -6.13 15.18
CA LYS A 56 10.20 -6.19 14.77
C LYS A 56 9.70 -4.78 14.43
N GLY A 57 9.04 -4.65 13.28
CA GLY A 57 8.45 -3.37 12.87
C GLY A 57 7.13 -3.07 13.58
N PRO A 58 6.81 -1.78 13.81
CA PRO A 58 5.56 -1.39 14.47
C PRO A 58 4.36 -1.43 13.52
N TYR A 59 4.59 -1.52 12.21
CA TYR A 59 3.53 -1.40 11.21
C TYR A 59 2.90 -2.73 10.91
N VAL A 60 1.59 -2.81 11.14
CA VAL A 60 0.79 -4.03 10.94
C VAL A 60 -0.17 -3.84 9.78
N TYR A 61 -0.54 -4.95 9.15
CA TYR A 61 -1.60 -4.95 8.15
C TYR A 61 -2.98 -4.89 8.81
N VAL A 62 -3.88 -4.14 8.19
CA VAL A 62 -5.33 -4.13 8.44
C VAL A 62 -6.05 -4.48 7.14
N ASN A 63 -7.28 -4.96 7.24
CA ASN A 63 -8.09 -5.30 6.07
C ASN A 63 -8.68 -4.04 5.44
N ALA A 64 -8.76 -4.03 4.11
CA ALA A 64 -9.34 -2.96 3.33
C ALA A 64 -9.79 -3.50 1.96
N SER A 65 -10.59 -2.71 1.25
CA SER A 65 -10.80 -2.89 -0.18
C SER A 65 -10.14 -1.75 -0.96
N VAL A 66 -9.76 -2.05 -2.20
CA VAL A 66 -9.10 -1.10 -3.09
C VAL A 66 -9.67 -1.21 -4.50
N THR A 67 -9.99 -0.08 -5.11
CA THR A 67 -10.38 0.00 -6.52
C THR A 67 -9.28 0.75 -7.28
N ILE A 68 -8.76 0.16 -8.36
CA ILE A 68 -7.72 0.75 -9.21
C ILE A 68 -8.25 0.81 -10.63
N ASP A 69 -8.46 2.03 -11.16
CA ASP A 69 -9.07 2.26 -12.47
C ASP A 69 -10.36 1.43 -12.70
N GLY A 70 -11.19 1.31 -11.66
CA GLY A 70 -12.44 0.54 -11.69
C GLY A 70 -12.28 -0.97 -11.49
N ILE A 71 -11.08 -1.52 -11.32
CA ILE A 71 -10.88 -2.91 -10.88
C ILE A 71 -10.88 -2.97 -9.36
N GLU A 72 -11.86 -3.67 -8.82
CA GLU A 72 -12.01 -3.87 -7.37
C GLU A 72 -11.18 -5.06 -6.85
N PHE A 73 -10.55 -4.84 -5.70
CA PHE A 73 -9.88 -5.82 -4.87
C PHE A 73 -10.50 -5.76 -3.47
N PRO A 74 -11.44 -6.66 -3.12
CA PRO A 74 -12.23 -6.55 -1.89
C PRO A 74 -11.45 -6.88 -0.62
N ASP A 75 -10.46 -7.78 -0.70
CA ASP A 75 -9.79 -8.36 0.47
C ASP A 75 -8.27 -8.13 0.47
N VAL A 76 -7.87 -6.85 0.47
CA VAL A 76 -6.47 -6.45 0.51
C VAL A 76 -6.02 -6.12 1.92
N GLY A 77 -4.69 -6.12 2.11
CA GLY A 77 -4.07 -5.72 3.36
C GLY A 77 -3.38 -4.38 3.15
N ILE A 78 -3.70 -3.38 3.97
CA ILE A 78 -2.98 -2.10 3.95
C ILE A 78 -2.19 -1.92 5.25
N ARG A 79 -1.04 -1.26 5.15
CA ARG A 79 -0.28 -0.82 6.32
C ARG A 79 0.47 0.46 6.06
N LYS A 80 0.80 1.17 7.14
CA LYS A 80 1.79 2.25 7.08
C LYS A 80 3.16 1.72 6.65
N LYS A 81 3.83 2.50 5.82
CA LYS A 81 5.24 2.40 5.48
C LYS A 81 5.93 3.65 6.02
N GLY A 82 7.07 3.47 6.65
CA GLY A 82 7.83 4.63 7.10
C GLY A 82 9.06 4.24 7.90
N PHE A 83 10.02 5.15 7.90
CA PHE A 83 11.10 5.21 8.88
C PHE A 83 11.17 6.64 9.40
N LEU A 84 12.03 6.91 10.39
CA LEU A 84 12.05 8.13 11.21
C LEU A 84 11.54 9.41 10.49
N GLY A 85 12.11 9.80 9.34
CA GLY A 85 11.73 11.02 8.60
C GLY A 85 10.48 10.96 7.70
N SER A 86 9.98 9.78 7.32
CA SER A 86 8.81 9.61 6.43
C SER A 86 7.50 9.34 7.18
N GLN A 87 7.55 9.22 8.50
CA GLN A 87 6.37 8.99 9.32
C GLN A 87 5.51 10.25 9.40
N ASN A 88 4.28 10.17 8.91
CA ASN A 88 3.31 11.26 8.96
C ASN A 88 1.95 10.63 9.28
N SER A 89 1.20 11.20 10.23
CA SER A 89 -0.14 10.72 10.60
C SER A 89 -1.22 11.28 9.67
N ILE A 90 -1.02 12.48 9.10
CA ILE A 90 -1.96 13.10 8.17
C ILE A 90 -1.85 12.48 6.78
N ARG A 91 -0.63 12.34 6.25
CA ARG A 91 -0.33 11.75 4.93
C ARG A 91 0.68 10.61 5.08
N PRO A 92 0.30 9.44 5.63
CA PRO A 92 1.22 8.31 5.77
C PRO A 92 1.63 7.77 4.40
N SER A 93 2.86 7.27 4.26
CA SER A 93 3.14 6.35 3.15
C SER A 93 2.42 5.03 3.42
N LEU A 94 1.88 4.40 2.38
CA LEU A 94 1.11 3.16 2.49
C LEU A 94 1.75 2.04 1.67
N LYS A 95 1.54 0.81 2.12
CA LYS A 95 1.83 -0.40 1.37
C LYS A 95 0.56 -1.22 1.28
N ILE A 96 0.07 -1.44 0.07
CA ILE A 96 -1.13 -2.23 -0.22
C ILE A 96 -0.65 -3.60 -0.68
N LYS A 97 -1.10 -4.65 -0.01
CA LYS A 97 -0.87 -6.04 -0.37
C LYS A 97 -2.15 -6.59 -0.99
N LEU A 98 -2.19 -6.65 -2.32
CA LEU A 98 -3.34 -7.12 -3.09
C LEU A 98 -3.66 -8.58 -2.75
N ASN A 99 -2.61 -9.40 -2.57
CA ASN A 99 -2.76 -10.81 -2.23
C ASN A 99 -2.82 -11.11 -0.72
N HIS A 100 -3.50 -10.25 0.04
CA HIS A 100 -3.62 -10.42 1.48
C HIS A 100 -4.47 -11.64 1.82
N VAL A 101 -5.69 -11.72 1.30
CA VAL A 101 -6.55 -12.90 1.44
C VAL A 101 -6.45 -13.77 0.19
N ASP A 102 -6.84 -13.27 -0.99
CA ASP A 102 -6.69 -14.00 -2.26
C ASP A 102 -5.23 -14.06 -2.70
N LYS A 103 -4.61 -15.24 -2.62
CA LYS A 103 -3.19 -15.42 -2.96
C LYS A 103 -2.87 -15.23 -4.45
N LYS A 104 -3.87 -15.27 -5.32
CA LYS A 104 -3.71 -15.08 -6.77
C LYS A 104 -3.85 -13.63 -7.19
N ALA A 105 -4.42 -12.77 -6.35
CA ALA A 105 -4.65 -11.36 -6.65
C ALA A 105 -3.35 -10.62 -6.97
N LYS A 106 -3.31 -9.99 -8.15
CA LYS A 106 -2.20 -9.18 -8.64
C LYS A 106 -2.70 -8.22 -9.71
N LEU A 107 -1.97 -7.13 -9.91
CA LEU A 107 -2.23 -6.14 -10.95
C LEU A 107 -0.91 -5.84 -11.65
N GLY A 108 -0.88 -5.86 -12.99
CA GLY A 108 0.36 -5.63 -13.76
C GLY A 108 1.55 -6.50 -13.30
N GLY A 109 1.29 -7.73 -12.86
CA GLY A 109 2.31 -8.63 -12.30
C GLY A 109 2.71 -8.37 -10.84
N GLN A 110 2.26 -7.26 -10.25
CA GLN A 110 2.54 -6.87 -8.87
C GLN A 110 1.49 -7.38 -7.89
N THR A 111 1.94 -7.93 -6.77
CA THR A 111 1.09 -8.32 -5.63
C THR A 111 1.05 -7.27 -4.54
N VAL A 112 1.94 -6.27 -4.62
CA VAL A 112 2.09 -5.20 -3.64
C VAL A 112 2.32 -3.89 -4.36
N LEU A 113 1.57 -2.87 -3.96
CA LEU A 113 1.73 -1.49 -4.40
C LEU A 113 2.25 -0.63 -3.23
N THR A 114 3.14 0.31 -3.53
CA THR A 114 3.72 1.23 -2.54
C THR A 114 3.34 2.65 -2.90
N PHE A 115 2.76 3.36 -1.95
CA PHE A 115 2.35 4.75 -2.09
C PHE A 115 3.22 5.59 -1.15
N ASN A 116 4.22 6.27 -1.71
CA ASN A 116 5.07 7.17 -0.95
C ASN A 116 4.34 8.49 -0.71
N ASN A 117 4.51 9.07 0.49
CA ASN A 117 3.94 10.38 0.82
C ASN A 117 4.79 11.56 0.37
N ASN A 118 6.00 11.30 -0.14
CA ASN A 118 6.99 12.29 -0.60
C ASN A 118 7.17 13.46 0.38
N ASN A 119 7.15 13.17 1.69
CA ASN A 119 7.15 14.19 2.74
C ASN A 119 8.41 15.08 2.76
N GLN A 120 9.49 14.64 2.11
CA GLN A 120 10.79 15.33 2.07
C GLN A 120 11.13 15.90 0.68
N ASP A 121 10.29 15.65 -0.34
CA ASP A 121 10.48 16.16 -1.69
C ASP A 121 9.29 17.03 -2.09
N THR A 122 9.49 18.34 -2.07
CA THR A 122 8.44 19.31 -2.42
C THR A 122 8.01 19.23 -3.88
N SER A 123 8.87 18.70 -4.78
CA SER A 123 8.52 18.52 -6.19
C SER A 123 7.54 17.38 -6.41
N GLN A 124 7.51 16.40 -5.50
CA GLN A 124 6.77 15.14 -5.60
C GLN A 124 7.20 14.26 -6.81
N MET A 125 8.34 14.56 -7.44
CA MET A 125 8.81 13.89 -8.66
C MET A 125 9.94 12.89 -8.43
N SER A 126 10.65 12.95 -7.29
CA SER A 126 11.75 12.04 -6.96
C SER A 126 11.28 11.02 -5.93
N GLN A 127 11.10 9.76 -6.37
CA GLN A 127 10.55 8.67 -5.54
C GLN A 127 11.44 7.43 -5.50
#